data_AF-A0A927SY28-F1
#
_entry.id   AF-A0A927SY28-F1
#
_cell.length_a   1.000
_cell.length_b   1.000
_cell.length_c   1.000
_cell.angle_alpha   90.00
_cell.angle_beta   90.00
_cell.angle_gamma   90.00
#
_symmetry.space_group_name_H-M   'P 1'
#
loop_
_entity.id
_entity.type
_entity.pdbx_description
1 polymer ?
#
loop_
_entity_poly.entity_id
_entity_poly.type
_entity_poly.pdbx_seq_one_letter_code
_entity_poly.pdbx_strand_id
1 'polypeptide(L)'
;MANKFPFGAWVYHPINEIAVDEVDLWADMGLTCTMAPSISMHNEAEIEKLSQFLDKAASRDIKLILNVSGIGRSGDYEKDFTEIYNRFKGHPALFGFVIGDEPATKQLADHFIKIMSIQKKVAPELNPYINLAGSSPTIPALLDGKTYSEWLADFKERSSCDLVCFDEYCQTINDGGVTLYYKTLKAQSDAALASGMDLWVTLLSSAHYAYRPCTEFQFTWQITMSAAFGCKGVIWFRLYDREISPNYHASPLDEYHEPTPTYHMLRRCHKRFNDQFGEILPTLKRKKSYIIGFQRGDWPVFSDDIHYCIKAVRSFEDAVISFFEDDDGNDYVCFVNAEMAQIGHYKFVVDNNYKLTELICNGTIQQPADFAEHDGILLNPGQMVLYRIDKK
;
A
#
# COMPACT_ATOMS: atom_id res chain seq x y z
N MET A 1 15.10 -9.12 10.41
CA MET A 1 14.22 -9.40 9.25
C MET A 1 14.62 -8.41 8.17
N ALA A 2 14.73 -8.84 6.92
CA ALA A 2 14.85 -7.91 5.81
C ALA A 2 13.57 -7.08 5.74
N ASN A 3 13.68 -5.75 5.69
CA ASN A 3 12.52 -4.87 5.48
C ASN A 3 11.97 -5.15 4.09
N LYS A 4 10.79 -5.76 3.95
CA LYS A 4 10.15 -5.90 2.64
C LYS A 4 9.01 -4.90 2.54
N PHE A 5 8.64 -4.55 1.31
CA PHE A 5 7.44 -3.75 1.07
C PHE A 5 6.23 -4.55 1.56
N PRO A 6 5.39 -3.96 2.44
CA PRO A 6 4.14 -4.55 2.90
C PRO A 6 3.20 -4.86 1.73
N PHE A 7 3.05 -6.15 1.42
CA PHE A 7 1.95 -6.67 0.63
C PHE A 7 1.07 -7.50 1.55
N GLY A 8 -0.20 -7.14 1.61
CA GLY A 8 -1.22 -7.84 2.38
C GLY A 8 -2.48 -8.04 1.59
N ALA A 9 -3.46 -8.68 2.21
CA ALA A 9 -4.79 -8.77 1.66
C ALA A 9 -5.83 -8.87 2.77
N TRP A 10 -7.06 -8.48 2.43
CA TRP A 10 -8.22 -8.77 3.27
C TRP A 10 -8.53 -10.26 3.23
N VAL A 11 -8.48 -10.88 4.42
CA VAL A 11 -8.83 -12.30 4.64
C VAL A 11 -10.19 -12.36 5.34
N TYR A 12 -11.25 -12.20 4.54
CA TYR A 12 -12.64 -12.17 5.03
C TYR A 12 -13.19 -13.57 5.33
N HIS A 13 -12.43 -14.40 6.02
CA HIS A 13 -12.83 -15.74 6.46
C HIS A 13 -12.70 -15.87 7.98
N PRO A 14 -13.64 -16.52 8.66
CA PRO A 14 -13.43 -17.02 10.01
C PRO A 14 -12.21 -17.95 10.06
N ILE A 15 -11.46 -17.90 11.16
CA ILE A 15 -10.25 -18.71 11.30
C ILE A 15 -10.49 -20.21 11.18
N ASN A 16 -11.71 -20.67 11.47
CA ASN A 16 -12.06 -22.08 11.41
C ASN A 16 -12.21 -22.61 9.97
N GLU A 17 -12.35 -21.71 8.99
CA GLU A 17 -12.51 -22.06 7.57
C GLU A 17 -11.16 -22.11 6.83
N ILE A 18 -10.11 -21.51 7.38
CA ILE A 18 -8.76 -21.49 6.77
C ILE A 18 -7.84 -22.48 7.49
N ALA A 19 -7.09 -23.27 6.73
CA ALA A 19 -6.05 -24.12 7.31
C ALA A 19 -4.78 -23.31 7.62
N VAL A 20 -4.10 -23.59 8.75
CA VAL A 20 -2.87 -22.88 9.15
C VAL A 20 -1.79 -22.97 8.06
N ASP A 21 -1.70 -24.10 7.36
CA ASP A 21 -0.72 -24.29 6.29
C ASP A 21 -0.96 -23.43 5.05
N GLU A 22 -2.14 -22.82 4.87
CA GLU A 22 -2.38 -21.88 3.77
C GLU A 22 -1.52 -20.62 3.87
N VAL A 23 -0.92 -20.33 5.03
CA VAL A 23 0.13 -19.32 5.17
C VAL A 23 1.30 -19.57 4.21
N ASP A 24 1.55 -20.83 3.82
CA ASP A 24 2.55 -21.15 2.80
C ASP A 24 2.14 -20.62 1.41
N LEU A 25 0.86 -20.63 1.08
CA LEU A 25 0.34 -20.02 -0.15
C LEU A 25 0.46 -18.49 -0.10
N TRP A 26 0.23 -17.88 1.07
CA TRP A 26 0.40 -16.44 1.28
C TRP A 26 1.85 -16.02 1.08
N ALA A 27 2.78 -16.79 1.66
CA ALA A 27 4.21 -16.58 1.52
C ALA A 27 4.67 -16.74 0.06
N ASP A 28 4.22 -17.79 -0.63
CA ASP A 28 4.57 -17.98 -2.03
C ASP A 28 3.95 -16.90 -2.93
N MET A 29 2.76 -16.37 -2.62
CA MET A 29 2.21 -15.21 -3.33
C MET A 29 3.03 -13.92 -3.10
N GLY A 30 3.91 -13.91 -2.10
CA GLY A 30 4.75 -12.76 -1.77
C GLY A 30 4.09 -11.78 -0.80
N LEU A 31 3.08 -12.22 -0.03
CA LEU A 31 2.58 -11.42 1.09
C LEU A 31 3.64 -11.31 2.19
N THR A 32 3.71 -10.15 2.83
CA THR A 32 4.71 -9.81 3.85
C THR A 32 4.06 -9.19 5.09
N CYS A 33 2.89 -8.57 4.96
CA CYS A 33 2.07 -8.10 6.07
C CYS A 33 0.59 -8.16 5.69
N THR A 34 -0.16 -9.15 6.18
CA THR A 34 -1.54 -9.41 5.77
C THR A 34 -2.50 -9.51 6.94
N MET A 35 -3.80 -9.41 6.69
CA MET A 35 -4.79 -9.65 7.74
C MET A 35 -4.86 -11.13 8.09
N ALA A 36 -5.01 -11.42 9.38
CA ALA A 36 -5.37 -12.75 9.84
C ALA A 36 -6.87 -13.03 9.56
N PRO A 37 -7.26 -14.31 9.40
CA PRO A 37 -8.65 -14.71 9.50
C PRO A 37 -9.30 -14.19 10.79
N SER A 38 -10.61 -13.96 10.75
CA SER A 38 -11.31 -13.39 11.89
C SER A 38 -11.47 -14.38 13.04
N ILE A 39 -11.32 -13.88 14.27
CA ILE A 39 -11.58 -14.63 15.50
C ILE A 39 -12.53 -13.87 16.42
N SER A 40 -13.06 -14.54 17.43
CA SER A 40 -13.67 -13.94 18.60
C SER A 40 -12.74 -14.03 19.81
N MET A 41 -12.58 -12.93 20.54
CA MET A 41 -11.83 -12.93 21.80
C MET A 41 -12.46 -13.80 22.90
N HIS A 42 -13.69 -14.29 22.71
CA HIS A 42 -14.39 -15.16 23.67
C HIS A 42 -14.37 -16.63 23.26
N ASN A 43 -13.59 -16.99 22.25
CA ASN A 43 -13.43 -18.35 21.78
C ASN A 43 -11.97 -18.80 21.93
N GLU A 44 -11.65 -19.52 23.01
CA GLU A 44 -10.28 -19.98 23.29
C GLU A 44 -9.71 -20.89 22.20
N ALA A 45 -10.55 -21.69 21.53
CA ALA A 45 -10.08 -22.53 20.43
C ALA A 45 -9.63 -21.70 19.21
N GLU A 46 -10.30 -20.58 18.94
CA GLU A 46 -9.89 -19.65 17.88
C GLU A 46 -8.63 -18.87 18.28
N ILE A 47 -8.48 -18.52 19.56
CA ILE A 47 -7.25 -17.89 20.10
C ILE A 47 -6.05 -18.84 19.99
N GLU A 48 -6.24 -20.12 20.31
CA GLU A 48 -5.21 -21.15 20.16
C GLU A 48 -4.85 -21.33 18.68
N LYS A 49 -5.85 -21.42 17.79
CA LYS A 49 -5.61 -21.51 16.35
C LYS A 49 -4.90 -20.27 15.81
N LEU A 50 -5.22 -19.07 16.30
CA LEU A 50 -4.53 -17.83 15.91
C LEU A 50 -3.05 -17.84 16.34
N SER A 51 -2.73 -18.45 17.48
CA SER A 51 -1.34 -18.65 17.90
C SER A 51 -0.57 -19.50 16.88
N GLN A 52 -1.20 -20.56 16.36
CA GLN A 52 -0.61 -21.40 15.32
C GLN A 52 -0.42 -20.63 13.99
N PHE A 53 -1.37 -19.77 13.60
CA PHE A 53 -1.21 -18.88 12.44
C PHE A 53 -0.06 -17.90 12.62
N LEU A 54 0.08 -17.31 13.82
CA LEU A 54 1.18 -16.41 14.17
C LEU A 54 2.52 -17.14 14.06
N ASP A 55 2.66 -18.33 14.65
CA ASP A 55 3.88 -19.16 14.57
C ASP A 55 4.23 -19.48 13.11
N LYS A 56 3.25 -19.91 12.32
CA LYS A 56 3.44 -20.23 10.90
C LYS A 56 3.83 -18.99 10.10
N ALA A 57 3.18 -17.85 10.32
CA ALA A 57 3.51 -16.58 9.66
C ALA A 57 4.92 -16.11 10.01
N ALA A 58 5.33 -16.23 11.28
CA ALA A 58 6.70 -15.92 11.70
C ALA A 58 7.73 -16.81 10.99
N SER A 59 7.44 -18.10 10.80
CA SER A 59 8.32 -19.02 10.06
C SER A 59 8.47 -18.66 8.57
N ARG A 60 7.60 -17.79 8.05
CA ARG A 60 7.58 -17.32 6.66
C ARG A 60 7.90 -15.83 6.51
N ASP A 61 8.37 -15.17 7.58
CA ASP A 61 8.62 -13.72 7.61
C ASP A 61 7.39 -12.88 7.23
N ILE A 62 6.18 -13.34 7.59
CA ILE A 62 4.92 -12.63 7.39
C ILE A 62 4.47 -12.01 8.71
N LYS A 63 4.08 -10.74 8.65
CA LYS A 63 3.39 -10.05 9.73
C LYS A 63 1.87 -10.20 9.58
N LEU A 64 1.16 -10.33 10.69
CA LEU A 64 -0.29 -10.45 10.75
C LEU A 64 -0.94 -9.25 11.43
N ILE A 65 -1.97 -8.72 10.78
CA ILE A 65 -2.90 -7.73 11.33
C ILE A 65 -4.11 -8.53 11.88
N LEU A 66 -4.28 -8.55 13.19
CA LEU A 66 -5.25 -9.42 13.84
C LEU A 66 -6.68 -8.87 13.72
N ASN A 67 -7.58 -9.66 13.15
CA ASN A 67 -9.00 -9.34 13.06
C ASN A 67 -9.76 -9.99 14.22
N VAL A 68 -9.91 -9.27 15.32
CA VAL A 68 -10.50 -9.81 16.56
C VAL A 68 -11.83 -9.12 16.86
N SER A 69 -12.90 -9.90 16.83
CA SER A 69 -14.22 -9.46 17.25
C SER A 69 -14.44 -9.63 18.76
N GLY A 70 -15.32 -8.81 19.33
CA GLY A 70 -15.73 -8.90 20.74
C GLY A 70 -15.02 -7.94 21.69
N ILE A 71 -13.97 -7.25 21.23
CA ILE A 71 -13.27 -6.24 22.05
C ILE A 71 -14.23 -5.09 22.38
N GLY A 72 -14.36 -4.79 23.67
CA GLY A 72 -15.26 -3.77 24.21
C GLY A 72 -16.64 -4.28 24.62
N ARG A 73 -16.95 -5.58 24.44
CA ARG A 73 -18.23 -6.17 24.88
C ARG A 73 -18.41 -6.15 26.39
N SER A 74 -17.34 -6.07 27.18
CA SER A 74 -17.45 -5.90 28.64
C SER A 74 -17.94 -4.51 29.07
N GLY A 75 -18.03 -3.56 28.12
CA GLY A 75 -18.21 -2.13 28.39
C GLY A 75 -16.89 -1.37 28.62
N ASP A 76 -15.76 -2.07 28.64
CA ASP A 76 -14.41 -1.51 28.81
C ASP A 76 -13.47 -2.02 27.71
N TYR A 77 -13.29 -1.19 26.67
CA TYR A 77 -12.42 -1.53 25.54
C TYR A 77 -10.95 -1.65 25.94
N GLU A 78 -10.45 -0.80 26.85
CA GLU A 78 -9.04 -0.83 27.27
C GLU A 78 -8.71 -2.13 27.98
N LYS A 79 -9.62 -2.58 28.87
CA LYS A 79 -9.51 -3.87 29.54
C LYS A 79 -9.52 -5.03 28.55
N ASP A 80 -10.54 -5.10 27.69
CA ASP A 80 -10.71 -6.20 26.72
C ASP A 80 -9.52 -6.25 25.74
N PHE A 81 -9.04 -5.09 25.28
CA PHE A 81 -7.87 -5.00 24.40
C PHE A 81 -6.59 -5.43 25.12
N THR A 82 -6.39 -5.01 26.37
CA THR A 82 -5.23 -5.42 27.17
C THR A 82 -5.21 -6.93 27.37
N GLU A 83 -6.36 -7.55 27.62
CA GLU A 83 -6.49 -9.00 27.76
C GLU A 83 -6.04 -9.74 26.50
N ILE A 84 -6.60 -9.40 25.33
CA ILE A 84 -6.24 -10.09 24.09
C ILE A 84 -4.82 -9.76 23.64
N TYR A 85 -4.35 -8.53 23.79
CA TYR A 85 -2.97 -8.15 23.48
C TYR A 85 -1.97 -8.95 24.31
N ASN A 86 -2.22 -9.16 25.60
CA ASN A 86 -1.35 -9.98 26.46
C ASN A 86 -1.24 -11.44 26.01
N ARG A 87 -2.19 -11.98 25.23
CA ARG A 87 -2.10 -13.33 24.67
C ARG A 87 -1.03 -13.44 23.58
N PHE A 88 -0.76 -12.35 22.85
CA PHE A 88 0.11 -12.34 21.66
C PHE A 88 1.29 -11.35 21.75
N LYS A 89 1.40 -10.60 22.85
CA LYS A 89 2.44 -9.59 23.05
C LYS A 89 3.83 -10.19 22.83
N GLY A 90 4.64 -9.49 22.03
CA GLY A 90 6.02 -9.89 21.72
C GLY A 90 6.13 -10.98 20.66
N HIS A 91 5.02 -11.49 20.10
CA HIS A 91 5.07 -12.44 19.02
C HIS A 91 5.71 -11.81 17.75
N PRO A 92 6.73 -12.43 17.13
CA PRO A 92 7.47 -11.81 16.02
C PRO A 92 6.62 -11.54 14.78
N ALA A 93 5.53 -12.27 14.56
CA ALA A 93 4.58 -12.01 13.47
C ALA A 93 3.50 -10.95 13.80
N LEU A 94 3.38 -10.44 15.02
CA LEU A 94 2.31 -9.48 15.35
C LEU A 94 2.63 -8.10 14.76
N PHE A 95 1.75 -7.58 13.88
CA PHE A 95 1.83 -6.20 13.36
C PHE A 95 0.97 -5.22 14.16
N GLY A 96 -0.26 -5.64 14.46
CA GLY A 96 -1.30 -4.80 15.04
C GLY A 96 -2.67 -5.46 14.93
N PHE A 97 -3.72 -4.69 15.19
CA PHE A 97 -5.11 -5.16 15.18
C PHE A 97 -5.94 -4.33 14.22
N VAL A 98 -6.90 -4.98 13.56
CA VAL A 98 -7.91 -4.29 12.75
C VAL A 98 -8.82 -3.49 13.67
N ILE A 99 -9.02 -2.22 13.31
CA ILE A 99 -9.90 -1.27 14.00
C ILE A 99 -11.28 -1.28 13.36
N GLY A 100 -11.30 -1.26 12.03
CA GLY A 100 -12.54 -1.20 11.26
C GLY A 100 -12.29 -0.88 9.79
N ASP A 101 -13.40 -0.86 9.07
CA ASP A 101 -13.46 -0.68 7.63
C ASP A 101 -14.41 0.48 7.29
N GLU A 102 -13.95 1.41 6.47
CA GLU A 102 -14.67 2.56 5.91
C GLU A 102 -15.74 3.18 6.83
N PRO A 103 -15.36 3.91 7.90
CA PRO A 103 -16.35 4.51 8.79
C PRO A 103 -17.28 5.48 8.03
N ALA A 104 -18.53 5.06 7.82
CA ALA A 104 -19.49 5.80 6.99
C ALA A 104 -20.08 7.06 7.67
N THR A 105 -19.82 7.26 8.97
CA THR A 105 -20.33 8.40 9.74
C THR A 105 -19.23 8.99 10.61
N LYS A 106 -19.35 10.28 10.93
CA LYS A 106 -18.46 10.97 11.87
C LYS A 106 -18.42 10.28 13.23
N GLN A 107 -19.56 9.84 13.75
CA GLN A 107 -19.64 9.17 15.05
C GLN A 107 -18.84 7.87 15.07
N LEU A 108 -18.92 7.09 13.98
CA LEU A 108 -18.15 5.85 13.85
C LEU A 108 -16.65 6.15 13.67
N ALA A 109 -16.29 7.15 12.87
CA ALA A 109 -14.91 7.60 12.73
C ALA A 109 -14.31 8.06 14.06
N ASP A 110 -15.05 8.87 14.84
CA ASP A 110 -14.64 9.33 16.17
C ASP A 110 -14.47 8.15 17.15
N HIS A 111 -15.34 7.13 17.06
CA HIS A 111 -15.21 5.91 17.83
C HIS A 111 -13.92 5.14 17.46
N PHE A 112 -13.66 4.95 16.17
CA PHE A 112 -12.45 4.30 15.67
C PHE A 112 -11.17 5.02 16.12
N ILE A 113 -11.13 6.36 15.97
CA ILE A 113 -10.01 7.19 16.45
C ILE A 113 -9.78 6.99 17.97
N LYS A 114 -10.86 6.94 18.76
CA LYS A 114 -10.78 6.70 20.20
C LYS A 114 -10.20 5.32 20.53
N ILE A 115 -10.65 4.26 19.87
CA ILE A 115 -10.13 2.92 20.16
C ILE A 115 -8.70 2.75 19.65
N MET A 116 -8.32 3.42 18.55
CA MET A 116 -6.93 3.49 18.08
C MET A 116 -6.01 4.12 19.12
N SER A 117 -6.40 5.23 19.74
CA SER A 117 -5.58 5.85 20.79
C SER A 117 -5.44 4.98 22.03
N ILE A 118 -6.49 4.23 22.40
CA ILE A 118 -6.42 3.22 23.45
C ILE A 118 -5.41 2.11 23.07
N GLN A 119 -5.47 1.60 21.83
CA GLN A 119 -4.52 0.59 21.38
C GLN A 119 -3.07 1.12 21.39
N LYS A 120 -2.82 2.34 20.92
CA LYS A 120 -1.50 2.99 20.98
C LYS A 120 -1.01 3.21 22.41
N LYS A 121 -1.91 3.52 23.35
CA LYS A 121 -1.56 3.66 24.77
C LYS A 121 -1.14 2.31 25.38
N VAL A 122 -1.87 1.24 25.10
CA VAL A 122 -1.64 -0.10 25.68
C VAL A 122 -0.47 -0.83 25.02
N ALA A 123 -0.33 -0.70 23.70
CA ALA A 123 0.66 -1.37 22.86
C ALA A 123 1.33 -0.36 21.90
N PRO A 124 2.18 0.55 22.42
CA PRO A 124 2.78 1.64 21.63
C PRO A 124 3.66 1.17 20.48
N GLU A 125 4.16 -0.07 20.54
CA GLU A 125 4.96 -0.69 19.49
C GLU A 125 4.15 -1.23 18.31
N LEU A 126 2.83 -1.38 18.46
CA LEU A 126 1.96 -1.90 17.41
C LEU A 126 1.39 -0.78 16.52
N ASN A 127 0.89 -1.22 15.36
CA ASN A 127 0.25 -0.37 14.37
C ASN A 127 -1.24 -0.73 14.26
N PRO A 128 -2.14 -0.05 14.97
CA PRO A 128 -3.57 -0.18 14.76
C PRO A 128 -3.91 0.07 13.30
N TYR A 129 -4.62 -0.85 12.68
CA TYR A 129 -4.93 -0.79 11.25
C TYR A 129 -6.38 -0.38 11.05
N ILE A 130 -6.59 0.73 10.37
CA ILE A 130 -7.89 1.17 9.88
C ILE A 130 -7.82 1.29 8.37
N ASN A 131 -8.90 0.87 7.72
CA ASN A 131 -9.11 1.15 6.32
C ASN A 131 -10.12 2.28 6.15
N LEU A 132 -9.72 3.35 5.48
CA LEU A 132 -10.55 4.52 5.24
C LEU A 132 -11.05 4.50 3.81
N ALA A 133 -12.28 4.96 3.59
CA ALA A 133 -12.79 5.07 2.24
C ALA A 133 -11.91 6.05 1.41
N GLY A 134 -11.61 5.72 0.16
CA GLY A 134 -10.96 6.65 -0.77
C GLY A 134 -11.98 7.37 -1.63
N SER A 135 -12.12 7.01 -2.92
CA SER A 135 -13.12 7.64 -3.79
C SER A 135 -14.55 7.20 -3.44
N SER A 136 -15.16 7.79 -2.40
CA SER A 136 -16.48 7.39 -1.91
C SER A 136 -17.42 8.57 -1.64
N PRO A 137 -18.75 8.41 -1.83
CA PRO A 137 -19.74 9.39 -1.40
C PRO A 137 -19.75 9.66 0.11
N THR A 138 -19.12 8.81 0.92
CA THR A 138 -19.03 9.00 2.39
C THR A 138 -17.95 10.01 2.80
N ILE A 139 -17.00 10.34 1.92
CA ILE A 139 -15.88 11.25 2.21
C ILE A 139 -16.33 12.61 2.76
N PRO A 140 -17.31 13.32 2.19
CA PRO A 140 -17.71 14.62 2.74
C PRO A 140 -18.19 14.54 4.19
N ALA A 141 -18.90 13.47 4.56
CA ALA A 141 -19.36 13.25 5.94
C ALA A 141 -18.20 12.87 6.88
N LEU A 142 -17.21 12.13 6.38
CA LEU A 142 -15.98 11.81 7.12
C LEU A 142 -15.17 13.07 7.43
N LEU A 143 -14.99 13.94 6.43
CA LEU A 143 -14.17 15.15 6.52
C LEU A 143 -14.81 16.24 7.38
N ASP A 144 -16.15 16.27 7.49
CA ASP A 144 -16.89 17.24 8.31
C ASP A 144 -16.50 18.70 8.01
N GLY A 145 -16.41 19.03 6.72
CA GLY A 145 -16.06 20.37 6.23
C GLY A 145 -14.56 20.70 6.25
N LYS A 146 -13.69 19.81 6.73
CA LYS A 146 -12.24 19.95 6.68
C LYS A 146 -11.69 19.58 5.29
N THR A 147 -10.52 20.11 4.95
CA THR A 147 -9.67 19.51 3.92
C THR A 147 -9.12 18.17 4.38
N TYR A 148 -8.64 17.36 3.44
CA TYR A 148 -8.04 16.06 3.75
C TYR A 148 -6.82 16.19 4.68
N SER A 149 -5.97 17.20 4.47
CA SER A 149 -4.80 17.47 5.31
C SER A 149 -5.18 17.90 6.72
N GLU A 150 -6.15 18.79 6.88
CA GLU A 150 -6.65 19.20 8.21
C GLU A 150 -7.29 18.04 8.95
N TRP A 151 -8.06 17.21 8.25
CA TRP A 151 -8.70 16.03 8.83
C TRP A 151 -7.65 15.02 9.28
N LEU A 152 -6.64 14.74 8.45
CA LEU A 152 -5.62 13.74 8.78
C LEU A 152 -4.68 14.23 9.90
N ALA A 153 -4.41 15.53 9.99
CA ALA A 153 -3.69 16.11 11.12
C ALA A 153 -4.45 15.91 12.44
N ASP A 154 -5.76 16.21 12.47
CA ASP A 154 -6.65 15.93 13.61
C ASP A 154 -6.73 14.43 13.94
N PHE A 155 -6.83 13.59 12.91
CA PHE A 155 -6.81 12.13 13.05
C PHE A 155 -5.53 11.66 13.74
N LYS A 156 -4.36 12.11 13.29
CA LYS A 156 -3.06 11.76 13.89
C LYS A 156 -2.97 12.20 15.34
N GLU A 157 -3.33 13.45 15.62
CA GLU A 157 -3.28 13.99 16.98
C GLU A 157 -4.16 13.18 17.94
N ARG A 158 -5.39 12.86 17.53
CA ARG A 158 -6.37 12.18 18.38
C ARG A 158 -6.14 10.67 18.50
N SER A 159 -5.57 10.03 17.47
CA SER A 159 -5.31 8.58 17.45
C SER A 159 -3.91 8.20 17.92
N SER A 160 -2.94 9.13 17.86
CA SER A 160 -1.51 8.87 18.05
C SER A 160 -0.94 7.79 17.12
N CYS A 161 -1.58 7.54 15.99
CA CYS A 161 -1.12 6.57 14.99
C CYS A 161 -0.29 7.28 13.91
N ASP A 162 0.69 6.55 13.38
CA ASP A 162 1.59 7.04 12.32
C ASP A 162 1.32 6.38 10.96
N LEU A 163 0.31 5.51 10.87
CA LEU A 163 -0.08 4.78 9.66
C LEU A 163 -1.56 5.00 9.37
N VAL A 164 -1.88 5.25 8.09
CA VAL A 164 -3.25 5.20 7.55
C VAL A 164 -3.29 4.37 6.27
N CYS A 165 -4.43 3.73 6.03
CA CYS A 165 -4.71 3.03 4.77
C CYS A 165 -6.00 3.57 4.15
N PHE A 166 -6.02 3.75 2.83
CA PHE A 166 -7.22 4.15 2.08
C PHE A 166 -7.57 3.14 0.98
N ASP A 167 -8.86 2.90 0.78
CA ASP A 167 -9.38 2.08 -0.32
C ASP A 167 -9.39 2.84 -1.63
N GLU A 168 -8.81 2.26 -2.69
CA GLU A 168 -8.91 2.83 -4.02
C GLU A 168 -8.98 1.79 -5.15
N TYR A 169 -10.13 1.77 -5.83
CA TYR A 169 -10.48 0.76 -6.84
C TYR A 169 -10.91 1.34 -8.19
N CYS A 170 -11.21 2.65 -8.26
CA CYS A 170 -11.87 3.22 -9.42
C CYS A 170 -11.03 3.11 -10.71
N GLN A 171 -9.70 3.02 -10.61
CA GLN A 171 -8.78 2.75 -11.73
C GLN A 171 -9.10 1.50 -12.53
N THR A 172 -9.84 0.55 -11.96
CA THR A 172 -10.20 -0.72 -12.64
C THR A 172 -11.54 -0.66 -13.38
N ILE A 173 -12.28 0.45 -13.29
CA ILE A 173 -13.60 0.61 -13.93
C ILE A 173 -13.45 1.02 -15.39
N ASN A 174 -12.86 2.19 -15.64
CA ASN A 174 -12.69 2.81 -16.95
C ASN A 174 -11.71 4.00 -16.84
N ASP A 175 -11.51 4.73 -17.94
CA ASP A 175 -10.59 5.88 -17.98
C ASP A 175 -10.99 7.05 -17.05
N GLY A 176 -12.30 7.28 -16.88
CA GLY A 176 -12.81 8.24 -15.88
C GLY A 176 -12.46 7.81 -14.45
N GLY A 177 -12.49 6.50 -14.19
CA GLY A 177 -12.01 5.89 -12.96
C GLY A 177 -10.51 6.10 -12.74
N VAL A 178 -9.67 5.98 -13.77
CA VAL A 178 -8.24 6.30 -13.67
C VAL A 178 -8.03 7.78 -13.30
N THR A 179 -8.83 8.69 -13.86
CA THR A 179 -8.75 10.12 -13.50
C THR A 179 -9.12 10.36 -12.04
N LEU A 180 -10.14 9.66 -11.53
CA LEU A 180 -10.56 9.73 -10.14
C LEU A 180 -9.47 9.16 -9.20
N TYR A 181 -8.84 8.04 -9.57
CA TYR A 181 -7.71 7.44 -8.85
C TYR A 181 -6.58 8.45 -8.62
N TYR A 182 -6.15 9.15 -9.67
CA TYR A 182 -5.11 10.17 -9.54
C TYR A 182 -5.54 11.28 -8.58
N LYS A 183 -6.81 11.69 -8.63
CA LYS A 183 -7.33 12.79 -7.81
C LYS A 183 -7.36 12.42 -6.32
N THR A 184 -7.88 11.25 -5.99
CA THR A 184 -8.02 10.80 -4.60
C THR A 184 -6.67 10.45 -4.01
N LEU A 185 -5.82 9.74 -4.76
CA LEU A 185 -4.47 9.41 -4.30
C LEU A 185 -3.62 10.66 -4.07
N LYS A 186 -3.81 11.73 -4.85
CA LYS A 186 -3.17 13.02 -4.57
C LYS A 186 -3.57 13.57 -3.21
N ALA A 187 -4.87 13.67 -2.96
CA ALA A 187 -5.39 14.23 -1.72
C ALA A 187 -4.88 13.46 -0.50
N GLN A 188 -4.89 12.13 -0.57
CA GLN A 188 -4.42 11.24 0.49
C GLN A 188 -2.90 11.31 0.68
N SER A 189 -2.14 11.27 -0.42
CA SER A 189 -0.68 11.34 -0.41
C SER A 189 -0.15 12.67 0.13
N ASP A 190 -0.75 13.79 -0.26
CA ASP A 190 -0.34 15.11 0.25
C ASP A 190 -0.76 15.29 1.71
N ALA A 191 -1.93 14.77 2.12
CA ALA A 191 -2.34 14.77 3.52
C ALA A 191 -1.39 13.94 4.39
N ALA A 192 -1.07 12.71 3.97
CA ALA A 192 -0.17 11.83 4.71
C ALA A 192 1.23 12.43 4.84
N LEU A 193 1.76 13.00 3.76
CA LEU A 193 3.03 13.71 3.77
C LEU A 193 3.01 14.90 4.75
N ALA A 194 1.96 15.75 4.69
CA ALA A 194 1.84 16.91 5.56
C ALA A 194 1.72 16.54 7.05
N SER A 195 1.07 15.43 7.37
CA SER A 195 0.93 14.91 8.73
C SER A 195 2.13 14.06 9.19
N GLY A 196 3.09 13.78 8.31
CA GLY A 196 4.20 12.87 8.58
C GLY A 196 3.72 11.47 8.94
N MET A 197 2.67 10.98 8.27
CA MET A 197 2.16 9.62 8.42
C MET A 197 2.62 8.76 7.24
N ASP A 198 2.87 7.50 7.51
CA ASP A 198 2.98 6.48 6.48
C ASP A 198 1.61 6.24 5.86
N LEU A 199 1.59 6.15 4.52
CA LEU A 199 0.40 5.90 3.74
C LEU A 199 0.45 4.48 3.17
N TRP A 200 -0.55 3.67 3.47
CA TRP A 200 -0.85 2.44 2.74
C TRP A 200 -2.08 2.66 1.87
N VAL A 201 -2.26 1.79 0.88
CA VAL A 201 -3.44 1.81 0.02
C VAL A 201 -3.99 0.40 -0.12
N THR A 202 -5.31 0.25 -0.04
CA THR A 202 -5.96 -0.98 -0.44
C THR A 202 -6.30 -0.88 -1.93
N LEU A 203 -5.83 -1.84 -2.72
CA LEU A 203 -6.02 -1.91 -4.17
C LEU A 203 -6.82 -3.16 -4.54
N LEU A 204 -7.34 -3.17 -5.76
CA LEU A 204 -8.25 -4.23 -6.18
C LEU A 204 -7.51 -5.41 -6.84
N SER A 205 -7.80 -6.61 -6.35
CA SER A 205 -7.38 -7.89 -6.95
C SER A 205 -8.54 -8.79 -7.36
N SER A 206 -9.78 -8.47 -7.00
CA SER A 206 -10.97 -9.25 -7.34
C SER A 206 -11.97 -8.44 -8.18
N ALA A 207 -12.45 -9.01 -9.28
CA ALA A 207 -13.46 -8.36 -10.12
C ALA A 207 -14.85 -8.44 -9.47
N HIS A 208 -15.60 -7.33 -9.53
CA HIS A 208 -16.98 -7.26 -9.02
C HIS A 208 -17.69 -5.98 -9.49
N TYR A 209 -19.02 -6.02 -9.65
CA TYR A 209 -19.84 -4.92 -10.16
C TYR A 209 -19.28 -4.34 -11.47
N ALA A 210 -18.81 -3.09 -11.46
CA ALA A 210 -18.21 -2.40 -12.59
C ALA A 210 -16.68 -2.53 -12.63
N TYR A 211 -16.07 -3.10 -11.58
CA TYR A 211 -14.63 -3.29 -11.47
C TYR A 211 -14.19 -4.53 -12.25
N ARG A 212 -13.24 -4.33 -13.16
CA ARG A 212 -12.82 -5.34 -14.13
C ARG A 212 -11.63 -6.15 -13.58
N PRO A 213 -11.46 -7.41 -14.03
CA PRO A 213 -10.23 -8.15 -13.75
C PRO A 213 -9.02 -7.41 -14.32
N CYS A 214 -7.90 -7.45 -13.59
CA CYS A 214 -6.66 -6.80 -13.99
C CYS A 214 -5.71 -7.77 -14.68
N THR A 215 -4.98 -7.27 -15.68
CA THR A 215 -3.80 -7.93 -16.25
C THR A 215 -2.58 -7.75 -15.35
N GLU A 216 -1.51 -8.53 -15.59
CA GLU A 216 -0.24 -8.38 -14.85
C GLU A 216 0.36 -6.97 -14.96
N PHE A 217 0.24 -6.32 -16.13
CA PHE A 217 0.69 -4.94 -16.32
C PHE A 217 -0.13 -3.94 -15.51
N GLN A 218 -1.44 -4.14 -15.39
CA GLN A 218 -2.29 -3.30 -14.53
C GLN A 218 -1.99 -3.53 -13.05
N PHE A 219 -1.67 -4.75 -12.62
CA PHE A 219 -1.19 -4.99 -11.26
C PHE A 219 0.16 -4.32 -11.00
N THR A 220 1.09 -4.41 -11.95
CA THR A 220 2.39 -3.72 -11.86
C THR A 220 2.17 -2.22 -11.73
N TRP A 221 1.34 -1.63 -12.61
CA TRP A 221 0.97 -0.22 -12.58
C TRP A 221 0.36 0.19 -11.24
N GLN A 222 -0.60 -0.58 -10.71
CA GLN A 222 -1.23 -0.30 -9.41
C GLN A 222 -0.20 -0.20 -8.27
N ILE A 223 0.76 -1.13 -8.24
CA ILE A 223 1.81 -1.18 -7.22
C ILE A 223 2.82 -0.02 -7.39
N THR A 224 3.33 0.17 -8.60
CA THR A 224 4.41 1.15 -8.84
C THR A 224 3.90 2.58 -8.78
N MET A 225 2.68 2.86 -9.24
CA MET A 225 2.08 4.19 -9.16
C MET A 225 1.81 4.59 -7.71
N SER A 226 1.24 3.69 -6.90
CA SER A 226 1.02 3.94 -5.48
C SER A 226 2.35 4.18 -4.76
N ALA A 227 3.36 3.34 -4.99
CA ALA A 227 4.69 3.53 -4.42
C ALA A 227 5.35 4.86 -4.85
N ALA A 228 5.27 5.23 -6.13
CA ALA A 228 5.78 6.50 -6.64
C ALA A 228 5.07 7.70 -6.01
N PHE A 229 3.79 7.58 -5.66
CA PHE A 229 3.06 8.59 -4.90
C PHE A 229 3.24 8.47 -3.38
N GLY A 230 4.22 7.70 -2.92
CA GLY A 230 4.65 7.66 -1.51
C GLY A 230 3.90 6.65 -0.65
N CYS A 231 3.09 5.76 -1.24
CA CYS A 231 2.54 4.64 -0.48
C CYS A 231 3.67 3.69 -0.08
N LYS A 232 3.67 3.26 1.18
CA LYS A 232 4.64 2.34 1.78
C LYS A 232 4.06 0.96 2.04
N GLY A 233 2.89 0.64 1.49
CA GLY A 233 2.25 -0.66 1.62
C GLY A 233 1.02 -0.76 0.74
N VAL A 234 0.72 -1.98 0.31
CA VAL A 234 -0.46 -2.32 -0.48
C VAL A 234 -1.21 -3.46 0.19
N ILE A 235 -2.50 -3.27 0.43
CA ILE A 235 -3.42 -4.32 0.86
C ILE A 235 -4.34 -4.66 -0.32
N TRP A 236 -4.54 -5.93 -0.62
CA TRP A 236 -5.46 -6.33 -1.69
C TRP A 236 -6.86 -6.57 -1.14
N PHE A 237 -7.85 -5.92 -1.73
CA PHE A 237 -9.22 -6.39 -1.71
C PHE A 237 -9.42 -7.31 -2.91
N ARG A 238 -9.44 -8.61 -2.73
CA ARG A 238 -9.37 -9.41 -1.50
C ARG A 238 -8.72 -10.76 -1.81
N LEU A 239 -8.29 -11.52 -0.79
CA LEU A 239 -7.46 -12.71 -1.03
C LEU A 239 -8.23 -13.91 -1.59
N TYR A 240 -9.43 -14.13 -1.10
CA TYR A 240 -10.24 -15.31 -1.41
C TYR A 240 -11.59 -14.89 -1.99
N ASP A 241 -12.13 -15.66 -2.92
CA ASP A 241 -13.57 -15.72 -3.16
C ASP A 241 -14.24 -16.47 -1.98
N ARG A 242 -15.44 -16.05 -1.56
CA ARG A 242 -16.07 -16.53 -0.29
C ARG A 242 -17.24 -17.48 -0.51
N GLU A 243 -17.92 -17.28 -1.62
CA GLU A 243 -19.11 -18.00 -2.01
C GLU A 243 -19.14 -18.02 -3.53
N ILE A 244 -19.88 -18.97 -4.11
CA ILE A 244 -20.17 -18.99 -5.55
C ILE A 244 -21.10 -17.80 -5.84
N SER A 245 -20.49 -16.62 -5.96
CA SER A 245 -21.16 -15.36 -6.22
C SER A 245 -21.14 -15.12 -7.72
N PRO A 246 -22.26 -14.80 -8.37
CA PRO A 246 -22.24 -14.42 -9.77
C PRO A 246 -21.51 -13.09 -10.01
N ASN A 247 -21.16 -12.35 -8.95
CA ASN A 247 -20.64 -10.98 -9.06
C ASN A 247 -19.20 -10.83 -8.54
N TYR A 248 -18.83 -11.46 -7.42
CA TYR A 248 -17.43 -11.46 -6.95
C TYR A 248 -16.69 -12.66 -7.51
N HIS A 249 -15.58 -12.42 -8.22
CA HIS A 249 -14.81 -13.47 -8.86
C HIS A 249 -13.36 -13.05 -9.13
N ALA A 250 -12.54 -14.04 -9.49
CA ALA A 250 -11.15 -13.86 -9.89
C ALA A 250 -10.28 -13.24 -8.79
N SER A 251 -10.64 -13.46 -7.51
CA SER A 251 -9.71 -13.26 -6.40
C SER A 251 -8.48 -14.15 -6.59
N PRO A 252 -7.34 -13.86 -5.93
CA PRO A 252 -6.15 -14.69 -6.02
C PRO A 252 -6.44 -16.17 -5.70
N LEU A 253 -7.23 -16.44 -4.66
CA LEU A 253 -7.70 -17.78 -4.33
C LEU A 253 -9.20 -17.87 -4.60
N ASP A 254 -9.65 -18.94 -5.25
CA ASP A 254 -11.07 -19.18 -5.47
C ASP A 254 -11.79 -19.68 -4.20
N GLU A 255 -13.08 -19.97 -4.31
CA GLU A 255 -13.90 -20.48 -3.20
C GLU A 255 -13.48 -21.88 -2.70
N TYR A 256 -12.63 -22.58 -3.45
CA TYR A 256 -12.02 -23.86 -3.07
C TYR A 256 -10.59 -23.70 -2.54
N HIS A 257 -10.15 -22.45 -2.37
CA HIS A 257 -8.81 -22.05 -1.94
C HIS A 257 -7.72 -22.42 -2.95
N GLU A 258 -8.08 -22.61 -4.22
CA GLU A 258 -7.14 -22.94 -5.28
C GLU A 258 -6.59 -21.66 -5.94
N PRO A 259 -5.29 -21.62 -6.27
CA PRO A 259 -4.69 -20.51 -7.00
C PRO A 259 -5.35 -20.25 -8.36
N THR A 260 -5.83 -19.02 -8.56
CA THR A 260 -6.36 -18.55 -9.84
C THR A 260 -5.26 -17.91 -10.70
N PRO A 261 -5.54 -17.53 -11.97
CA PRO A 261 -4.60 -16.73 -12.75
C PRO A 261 -4.15 -15.43 -12.03
N THR A 262 -5.04 -14.81 -11.24
CA THR A 262 -4.75 -13.62 -10.44
C THR A 262 -3.63 -13.87 -9.44
N TYR A 263 -3.64 -15.02 -8.74
CA TYR A 263 -2.57 -15.41 -7.81
C TYR A 263 -1.21 -15.40 -8.49
N HIS A 264 -1.11 -16.03 -9.66
CA HIS A 264 0.17 -16.15 -10.35
C HIS A 264 0.68 -14.80 -10.88
N MET A 265 -0.22 -13.90 -11.29
CA MET A 265 0.15 -12.54 -11.70
C MET A 265 0.68 -11.74 -10.51
N LEU A 266 -0.08 -11.67 -9.41
CA LEU A 266 0.36 -10.96 -8.19
C LEU A 266 1.64 -11.55 -7.61
N ARG A 267 1.79 -12.87 -7.59
CA ARG A 267 3.02 -13.55 -7.19
C ARG A 267 4.25 -13.03 -7.93
N ARG A 268 4.16 -12.85 -9.26
CA ARG A 268 5.26 -12.31 -10.06
C ARG A 268 5.48 -10.84 -9.78
N CYS A 269 4.41 -10.05 -9.69
CA CYS A 269 4.50 -8.62 -9.39
C CYS A 269 5.13 -8.36 -8.02
N HIS A 270 4.67 -9.01 -6.96
CA HIS A 270 5.20 -8.86 -5.60
C HIS A 270 6.66 -9.26 -5.51
N LYS A 271 7.03 -10.42 -6.07
CA LYS A 271 8.43 -10.89 -6.06
C LYS A 271 9.34 -9.90 -6.78
N ARG A 272 9.00 -9.51 -8.02
CA ARG A 272 9.78 -8.52 -8.78
C ARG A 272 9.91 -7.20 -8.05
N PHE A 273 8.80 -6.69 -7.48
CA PHE A 273 8.82 -5.42 -6.77
C PHE A 273 9.67 -5.49 -5.50
N ASN A 274 9.51 -6.53 -4.68
CA ASN A 274 10.30 -6.67 -3.45
C ASN A 274 11.78 -6.93 -3.74
N ASP A 275 12.09 -7.71 -4.77
CA ASP A 275 13.47 -7.96 -5.18
C ASP A 275 14.13 -6.65 -5.61
N GLN A 276 13.41 -5.75 -6.31
CA GLN A 276 13.96 -4.50 -6.82
C GLN A 276 13.96 -3.36 -5.80
N PHE A 277 12.88 -3.20 -5.03
CA PHE A 277 12.59 -1.98 -4.29
C PHE A 277 12.09 -2.20 -2.85
N GLY A 278 11.88 -3.46 -2.45
CA GLY A 278 11.20 -3.83 -1.21
C GLY A 278 11.86 -3.33 0.06
N GLU A 279 13.19 -3.22 0.06
CA GLU A 279 13.97 -2.77 1.22
C GLU A 279 14.18 -1.25 1.22
N ILE A 280 14.36 -0.66 0.04
CA ILE A 280 14.73 0.75 -0.08
C ILE A 280 13.53 1.69 -0.05
N LEU A 281 12.47 1.43 -0.83
CA LEU A 281 11.37 2.40 -0.95
C LEU A 281 10.64 2.69 0.37
N PRO A 282 10.37 1.72 1.26
CA PRO A 282 9.73 2.00 2.54
C PRO A 282 10.53 2.94 3.45
N THR A 283 11.85 3.04 3.28
CA THR A 283 12.71 3.93 4.09
C THR A 283 12.75 5.35 3.54
N LEU A 284 12.35 5.56 2.29
CA LEU A 284 12.39 6.87 1.66
C LEU A 284 11.16 7.72 2.04
N LYS A 285 11.38 9.02 2.20
CA LYS A 285 10.33 10.03 2.40
C LYS A 285 10.11 10.76 1.08
N ARG A 286 8.87 10.75 0.60
CA ARG A 286 8.49 11.48 -0.61
C ARG A 286 8.63 12.99 -0.37
N LYS A 287 9.29 13.69 -1.30
CA LYS A 287 9.36 15.17 -1.31
C LYS A 287 8.29 15.73 -2.22
N LYS A 288 8.24 15.27 -3.47
CA LYS A 288 7.30 15.77 -4.47
C LYS A 288 7.14 14.81 -5.63
N SER A 289 5.98 14.86 -6.27
CA SER A 289 5.68 14.06 -7.45
C SER A 289 5.11 14.95 -8.55
N TYR A 290 5.39 14.59 -9.79
CA TYR A 290 4.92 15.29 -10.97
C TYR A 290 4.43 14.28 -12.02
N ILE A 291 3.50 14.74 -12.84
CA ILE A 291 3.00 14.01 -14.00
C ILE A 291 3.63 14.56 -15.30
N ILE A 292 3.78 13.69 -16.30
CA ILE A 292 4.35 13.98 -17.62
C ILE A 292 3.41 13.43 -18.67
N GLY A 293 3.07 14.22 -19.69
CA GLY A 293 2.23 13.80 -20.83
C GLY A 293 0.72 14.02 -20.65
N PHE A 294 0.24 14.04 -19.40
CA PHE A 294 -1.18 14.16 -19.07
C PHE A 294 -1.47 15.20 -17.99
N GLN A 295 -2.76 15.49 -17.79
CA GLN A 295 -3.26 16.33 -16.71
C GLN A 295 -4.45 15.65 -16.02
N ARG A 296 -4.17 14.77 -15.04
CA ARG A 296 -5.18 14.06 -14.23
C ARG A 296 -4.91 14.28 -12.75
N GLY A 297 -5.98 14.35 -11.96
CA GLY A 297 -5.93 14.37 -10.49
C GLY A 297 -5.25 15.58 -9.85
N ASP A 298 -5.21 16.72 -10.54
CA ASP A 298 -4.62 17.98 -10.05
C ASP A 298 -3.13 17.89 -9.67
N TRP A 299 -2.41 16.85 -10.09
CA TRP A 299 -0.97 16.72 -9.88
C TRP A 299 -0.21 17.80 -10.66
N PRO A 300 0.89 18.34 -10.09
CA PRO A 300 1.70 19.31 -10.81
C PRO A 300 2.36 18.65 -12.02
N VAL A 301 2.34 19.35 -13.15
CA VAL A 301 3.02 18.90 -14.37
C VAL A 301 4.53 19.16 -14.23
N PHE A 302 5.34 18.21 -14.66
CA PHE A 302 6.79 18.40 -14.71
C PHE A 302 7.14 19.36 -15.85
N SER A 303 7.64 20.56 -15.52
CA SER A 303 8.14 21.52 -16.51
C SER A 303 9.65 21.54 -16.54
N ASP A 304 10.21 22.08 -17.63
CA ASP A 304 11.65 22.27 -17.73
C ASP A 304 12.19 23.13 -16.57
N ASP A 305 13.40 22.78 -16.12
CA ASP A 305 14.15 23.43 -15.06
C ASP A 305 13.46 23.48 -13.68
N ILE A 306 12.34 22.77 -13.50
CA ILE A 306 11.60 22.75 -12.23
C ILE A 306 12.37 22.07 -11.09
N HIS A 307 13.31 21.18 -11.43
CA HIS A 307 14.16 20.47 -10.47
C HIS A 307 15.64 20.78 -10.72
N TYR A 308 16.46 20.72 -9.66
CA TYR A 308 17.87 21.09 -9.75
C TYR A 308 18.70 20.08 -10.55
N CYS A 309 18.35 18.79 -10.50
CA CYS A 309 19.06 17.70 -11.18
C CYS A 309 18.43 17.32 -12.52
N ILE A 310 17.16 16.90 -12.53
CA ILE A 310 16.42 16.57 -13.76
C ILE A 310 15.89 17.86 -14.37
N LYS A 311 16.48 18.31 -15.47
CA LYS A 311 16.15 19.58 -16.13
C LYS A 311 15.01 19.44 -17.12
N ALA A 312 14.86 18.28 -17.74
CA ALA A 312 13.80 18.02 -18.69
C ALA A 312 13.53 16.52 -18.81
N VAL A 313 12.29 16.18 -19.13
CA VAL A 313 11.90 14.85 -19.63
C VAL A 313 11.20 15.05 -20.97
N ARG A 314 11.52 14.23 -21.96
CA ARG A 314 10.91 14.23 -23.30
C ARG A 314 10.34 12.85 -23.58
N SER A 315 9.07 12.80 -23.94
CA SER A 315 8.30 11.58 -24.17
C SER A 315 7.05 11.89 -24.97
N PHE A 316 6.54 10.89 -25.71
CA PHE A 316 5.17 10.92 -26.23
C PHE A 316 4.19 10.22 -25.28
N GLU A 317 4.68 9.31 -24.45
CA GLU A 317 3.90 8.54 -23.48
C GLU A 317 3.84 9.21 -22.11
N ASP A 318 2.82 8.85 -21.33
CA ASP A 318 2.58 9.36 -20.00
C ASP A 318 3.54 8.75 -18.96
N ALA A 319 3.94 9.55 -17.98
CA ALA A 319 4.78 9.09 -16.87
C ALA A 319 4.57 9.86 -15.57
N VAL A 320 5.06 9.25 -14.48
CA VAL A 320 5.21 9.90 -13.18
C VAL A 320 6.68 9.96 -12.82
N ILE A 321 7.10 11.12 -12.30
CA ILE A 321 8.42 11.31 -11.70
C ILE A 321 8.23 11.78 -10.25
N SER A 322 8.85 11.07 -9.31
CA SER A 322 8.76 11.38 -7.89
C SER A 322 10.13 11.45 -7.26
N PHE A 323 10.32 12.48 -6.43
CA PHE A 323 11.55 12.75 -5.70
C PHE A 323 11.37 12.36 -4.24
N PHE A 324 12.41 11.75 -3.68
CA PHE A 324 12.44 11.26 -2.32
C PHE A 324 13.76 11.61 -1.65
N GLU A 325 13.80 11.45 -0.33
CA GLU A 325 15.00 11.59 0.48
C GLU A 325 15.02 10.50 1.55
N ASP A 326 16.20 9.99 1.87
CA ASP A 326 16.40 9.07 3.00
C ASP A 326 16.71 9.81 4.31
N ASP A 327 16.84 9.08 5.41
CA ASP A 327 17.12 9.69 6.72
C ASP A 327 18.52 10.34 6.82
N ASP A 328 19.43 10.02 5.90
CA ASP A 328 20.77 10.61 5.82
C ASP A 328 20.79 11.88 4.93
N GLY A 329 19.65 12.24 4.31
CA GLY A 329 19.51 13.40 3.45
C GLY A 329 19.97 13.18 2.00
N ASN A 330 20.16 11.92 1.57
CA ASN A 330 20.45 11.62 0.18
C ASN A 330 19.17 11.72 -0.65
N ASP A 331 19.26 12.33 -1.84
CA ASP A 331 18.14 12.49 -2.74
C ASP A 331 18.01 11.30 -3.71
N TYR A 332 16.77 10.91 -3.97
CA TYR A 332 16.40 9.84 -4.91
C TYR A 332 15.32 10.32 -5.87
N VAL A 333 15.27 9.70 -7.04
CA VAL A 333 14.20 9.91 -8.01
C VAL A 333 13.71 8.57 -8.53
N CYS A 334 12.40 8.32 -8.43
CA CYS A 334 11.76 7.22 -9.14
C CYS A 334 11.05 7.75 -10.38
N PHE A 335 10.99 6.90 -11.40
CA PHE A 335 10.30 7.18 -12.64
C PHE A 335 9.44 5.98 -13.02
N VAL A 336 8.17 6.21 -13.34
CA VAL A 336 7.19 5.17 -13.66
C VAL A 336 6.54 5.45 -15.00
N ASN A 337 6.48 4.43 -15.86
CA ASN A 337 5.65 4.47 -17.05
C ASN A 337 4.16 4.42 -16.63
N ALA A 338 3.43 5.50 -16.88
CA ALA A 338 2.03 5.62 -16.48
C ALA A 338 1.06 4.95 -17.48
N GLU A 339 1.55 4.41 -18.58
CA GLU A 339 0.78 3.57 -19.51
C GLU A 339 0.50 2.19 -18.91
N MET A 340 -0.71 1.66 -19.15
CA MET A 340 -1.11 0.31 -18.73
C MET A 340 -0.95 -0.75 -19.83
N ALA A 341 -0.69 -0.33 -21.07
CA ALA A 341 -0.63 -1.23 -22.22
C ALA A 341 0.52 -0.97 -23.21
N GLN A 342 1.22 0.16 -23.08
CA GLN A 342 2.26 0.58 -24.02
C GLN A 342 3.63 0.71 -23.35
N ILE A 343 4.68 0.34 -24.09
CA ILE A 343 6.06 0.65 -23.71
C ILE A 343 6.25 2.15 -23.92
N GLY A 344 6.82 2.83 -22.92
CA GLY A 344 7.18 4.24 -23.03
C GLY A 344 8.66 4.43 -23.28
N HIS A 345 9.01 5.48 -24.02
CA HIS A 345 10.39 5.86 -24.30
C HIS A 345 10.69 7.28 -23.80
N TYR A 346 11.52 7.37 -22.76
CA TYR A 346 11.70 8.60 -22.01
C TYR A 346 13.14 9.10 -22.08
N LYS A 347 13.35 10.31 -22.61
CA LYS A 347 14.66 10.97 -22.65
C LYS A 347 14.78 11.99 -21.54
N PHE A 348 15.88 11.95 -20.79
CA PHE A 348 16.14 12.85 -19.68
C PHE A 348 17.25 13.83 -20.04
N VAL A 349 17.11 15.07 -19.58
CA VAL A 349 18.22 16.03 -19.51
C VAL A 349 18.60 16.16 -18.05
N VAL A 350 19.83 15.76 -17.73
CA VAL A 350 20.38 15.81 -16.37
C VAL A 350 21.41 16.93 -16.29
N ASP A 351 21.36 17.72 -15.22
CA ASP A 351 22.33 18.78 -14.97
C ASP A 351 23.75 18.22 -14.82
N ASN A 352 24.70 18.86 -15.49
CA ASN A 352 26.08 18.36 -15.56
C ASN A 352 26.78 18.25 -14.20
N ASN A 353 26.32 18.98 -13.17
CA ASN A 353 26.88 18.93 -11.81
C ASN A 353 26.45 17.68 -11.03
N TYR A 354 25.52 16.89 -11.56
CA TYR A 354 24.97 15.72 -10.88
C TYR A 354 25.14 14.46 -11.74
N LYS A 355 25.14 13.31 -11.08
CA LYS A 355 25.09 11.99 -11.70
C LYS A 355 23.96 11.18 -11.09
N LEU A 356 23.39 10.30 -11.90
CA LEU A 356 22.37 9.35 -11.48
C LEU A 356 22.97 7.96 -11.41
N THR A 357 22.65 7.24 -10.33
CA THR A 357 23.01 5.83 -10.17
C THR A 357 21.73 5.02 -10.06
N GLU A 358 21.45 4.16 -11.03
CA GLU A 358 20.31 3.26 -10.99
C GLU A 358 20.50 2.24 -9.86
N LEU A 359 19.46 2.09 -9.04
CA LEU A 359 19.42 1.16 -7.93
C LEU A 359 18.60 -0.05 -8.35
N ILE A 360 19.29 -1.15 -8.58
CA ILE A 360 18.69 -2.43 -8.97
C ILE A 360 18.89 -3.41 -7.81
N CYS A 361 17.91 -4.28 -7.62
CA CYS A 361 17.93 -5.29 -6.56
C CYS A 361 18.16 -4.69 -5.17
N ASN A 362 17.30 -3.76 -4.73
CA ASN A 362 17.44 -3.02 -3.47
C ASN A 362 18.77 -2.24 -3.35
N GLY A 363 19.31 -1.77 -4.48
CA GLY A 363 20.58 -1.04 -4.53
C GLY A 363 21.83 -1.91 -4.34
N THR A 364 21.68 -3.24 -4.29
CA THR A 364 22.84 -4.17 -4.30
C THR A 364 23.57 -4.13 -5.63
N ILE A 365 22.86 -3.85 -6.72
CA ILE A 365 23.43 -3.56 -8.02
C ILE A 365 23.25 -2.05 -8.26
N GLN A 366 24.37 -1.37 -8.45
CA GLN A 366 24.41 0.07 -8.74
C GLN A 366 25.02 0.26 -10.12
N GLN A 367 24.26 0.87 -11.02
CA GLN A 367 24.70 1.11 -12.40
C GLN A 367 24.69 2.62 -12.67
N PRO A 368 25.82 3.22 -13.09
CA PRO A 368 25.81 4.61 -13.55
C PRO A 368 24.80 4.78 -14.68
N ALA A 369 23.90 5.75 -14.55
CA ALA A 369 22.95 6.08 -15.59
C ALA A 369 23.48 7.30 -16.37
N ASP A 370 24.01 7.05 -17.56
CA ASP A 370 24.48 8.10 -18.46
C ASP A 370 23.41 8.47 -19.49
N PHE A 371 22.66 9.53 -19.21
CA PHE A 371 21.65 10.07 -20.12
C PHE A 371 22.25 11.00 -21.19
N ALA A 372 23.55 11.31 -21.14
CA ALA A 372 24.22 12.09 -22.18
C ALA A 372 24.62 11.21 -23.37
N GLU A 373 24.84 9.91 -23.16
CA GLU A 373 25.24 8.95 -24.20
C GLU A 373 24.08 8.08 -24.73
N HIS A 374 22.97 7.95 -24.00
CA HIS A 374 21.84 7.08 -24.36
C HIS A 374 20.63 7.81 -24.97
N ASP A 375 19.92 7.12 -25.86
CA ASP A 375 18.73 7.60 -26.55
C ASP A 375 17.50 7.83 -25.65
N GLY A 376 17.57 7.47 -24.36
CA GLY A 376 16.48 7.44 -23.39
C GLY A 376 16.40 6.09 -22.66
N ILE A 377 15.36 5.88 -21.84
CA ILE A 377 15.04 4.58 -21.24
C ILE A 377 13.72 4.05 -21.81
N LEU A 378 13.65 2.73 -21.97
CA LEU A 378 12.44 2.02 -22.35
C LEU A 378 11.86 1.32 -21.13
N LEU A 379 10.58 1.58 -20.84
CA LEU A 379 9.89 1.00 -19.71
C LEU A 379 8.63 0.28 -20.18
N ASN A 380 8.47 -0.97 -19.73
CA ASN A 380 7.22 -1.71 -19.91
C ASN A 380 6.06 -0.98 -19.21
N PRO A 381 4.80 -1.30 -19.56
CA PRO A 381 3.65 -0.69 -18.91
C PRO A 381 3.69 -0.84 -17.38
N GLY A 382 3.53 0.27 -16.66
CA GLY A 382 3.62 0.32 -15.20
C GLY A 382 5.02 0.09 -14.62
N GLN A 383 6.07 -0.11 -15.42
CA GLN A 383 7.41 -0.38 -14.89
C GLN A 383 7.99 0.87 -14.22
N MET A 384 8.71 0.65 -13.12
CA MET A 384 9.42 1.67 -12.36
C MET A 384 10.93 1.47 -12.43
N VAL A 385 11.67 2.57 -12.37
CA VAL A 385 13.11 2.62 -12.09
C VAL A 385 13.35 3.60 -10.93
N LEU A 386 14.44 3.40 -10.20
CA LEU A 386 14.85 4.23 -9.06
C LEU A 386 16.32 4.60 -9.20
N TYR A 387 16.63 5.89 -9.02
CA TYR A 387 17.98 6.41 -9.08
C TYR A 387 18.35 7.15 -7.79
N ARG A 388 19.59 7.00 -7.34
CA ARG A 388 20.22 7.94 -6.38
C ARG A 388 20.78 9.14 -7.13
N ILE A 389 20.60 10.33 -6.59
CA ILE A 389 21.15 11.58 -7.11
C ILE A 389 22.40 11.95 -6.31
N ASP A 390 23.55 11.98 -6.99
CA ASP A 390 24.82 12.39 -6.37
C ASP A 390 25.37 13.64 -7.06
N LYS A 391 26.00 14.52 -6.29
CA LYS A 391 26.83 15.60 -6.86
C LYS A 391 28.13 15.02 -7.42
N LYS A 392 28.57 15.53 -8.59
CA LYS A 392 29.84 15.15 -9.21
C LYS A 392 31.06 15.78 -8.53
#